data_AF-A0A946PCN6-F1
#
_entry.id   AF-A0A946PCN6-F1
#
_cell.length_a   1.000
_cell.length_b   1.000
_cell.length_c   1.000
_cell.angle_alpha   90.00
_cell.angle_beta   90.00
_cell.angle_gamma   90.00
#
_symmetry.space_group_name_H-M   'P 1'
#
loop_
_entity.id
_entity.type
_entity.pdbx_description
1 polymer ?
#
loop_
_entity_poly.entity_id
_entity_poly.type
_entity_poly.pdbx_seq_one_letter_code
_entity_poly.pdbx_strand_id
1 'polypeptide(L)' 'FAEYQLPEAVIKLKQGFGRLIRTREDRGRVIILDPRMITKPYGKIFHKSLPPARLHIHPFSRSVEAPY' A
#
# COMPACT_ATOMS: atom_id res chain seq x y z
N PHE A 1 -7.76 10.59 18.10
CA PHE A 1 -7.79 9.30 17.35
C PHE A 1 -6.83 9.27 16.17
N ALA A 2 -6.86 10.23 15.24
CA ALA A 2 -5.98 10.21 14.05
C ALA A 2 -4.48 10.43 14.34
N GLU A 3 -4.11 11.15 15.40
CA GLU A 3 -2.71 11.52 15.64
C GLU A 3 -1.76 10.38 15.98
N TYR A 4 -2.26 9.24 16.50
CA TYR A 4 -1.40 8.10 16.88
C TYR A 4 -1.67 6.83 16.07
N GLN A 5 -2.94 6.51 15.79
CA GLN A 5 -3.29 5.27 15.07
C GLN A 5 -2.86 5.29 13.60
N LEU A 6 -2.89 6.47 12.96
CA LEU A 6 -2.53 6.62 11.57
C LEU A 6 -1.02 6.44 11.35
N PRO A 7 -0.12 7.12 12.10
CA PRO A 7 1.32 6.86 12.01
C PRO A 7 1.68 5.39 12.27
N GLU A 8 1.05 4.75 13.26
CA GLU A 8 1.33 3.36 13.60
C GLU A 8 0.94 2.41 12.44
N ALA A 9 -0.22 2.64 11.81
CA ALA A 9 -0.65 1.88 10.64
C ALA A 9 0.30 2.08 9.44
N VAL A 10 0.81 3.30 9.23
CA VAL A 10 1.81 3.58 8.19
C VAL A 10 3.10 2.81 8.44
N ILE A 11 3.59 2.79 9.69
CA ILE A 11 4.80 2.04 10.06
C ILE A 11 4.60 0.55 9.80
N LYS A 12 3.49 -0.02 10.26
CA LYS A 12 3.15 -1.43 10.02
C LYS A 12 3.09 -1.76 8.54
N LEU A 13 2.49 -0.89 7.73
CA LEU A 13 2.41 -1.08 6.28
C LEU A 13 3.81 -1.05 5.62
N LYS A 14 4.67 -0.10 5.99
CA LYS A 14 6.08 -0.06 5.52
C LYS A 14 6.84 -1.36 5.84
N GLN A 15 6.66 -1.89 7.06
CA GLN A 15 7.28 -3.16 7.45
C GLN A 15 6.75 -4.34 6.62
N GLY A 16 5.46 -4.33 6.26
CA GLY A 16 4.89 -5.27 5.31
C GLY A 16 5.56 -5.22 3.94
N PHE A 17 5.80 -4.02 3.40
CA PHE A 17 6.53 -3.83 2.14
C PHE A 17 7.96 -4.38 2.19
N GLY A 18 8.68 -4.19 3.31
CA GLY A 18 10.03 -4.75 3.51
C GLY A 18 10.09 -6.28 3.52
N ARG A 19 8.94 -6.97 3.66
CA ARG A 19 8.88 -8.43 3.48
C ARG A 19 8.84 -8.84 2.02
N LEU A 20 8.39 -7.95 1.13
CA LEU A 20 8.28 -8.19 -0.31
C LEU A 20 9.57 -7.84 -1.06
N ILE A 21 10.27 -6.79 -0.65
CA ILE A 21 11.47 -6.29 -1.33
C ILE A 21 12.68 -6.52 -0.42
N ARG A 22 13.34 -7.68 -0.56
CA ARG A 22 14.57 -8.05 0.17
C ARG A 22 15.82 -7.91 -0.69
N THR A 23 15.69 -8.05 -2.00
CA THR A 23 16.76 -7.90 -3.00
C THR A 23 16.37 -6.88 -4.08
N ARG A 24 17.32 -6.47 -4.94
CA ARG A 24 17.05 -5.52 -6.04
C ARG A 24 16.20 -6.15 -7.15
N GLU A 25 16.24 -7.47 -7.25
CA GLU A 25 15.61 -8.26 -8.29
C GLU A 25 14.19 -8.71 -7.89
N ASP A 26 13.83 -8.58 -6.61
CA ASP A 26 12.52 -8.96 -6.10
C ASP A 26 11.41 -8.15 -6.78
N ARG A 27 10.43 -8.87 -7.32
CA ARG A 27 9.21 -8.31 -7.89
C ARG A 27 8.00 -8.90 -7.19
N GLY A 28 6.99 -8.07 -6.98
CA GLY A 28 5.72 -8.55 -6.45
C GLY A 28 4.69 -7.45 -6.34
N ARG A 29 3.54 -7.79 -5.75
CA ARG A 29 2.41 -6.88 -5.59
C ARG A 29 2.00 -6.84 -4.12
N VAL A 30 1.76 -5.64 -3.60
CA VAL A 30 1.08 -5.45 -2.32
C VAL A 30 -0.37 -5.10 -2.60
N ILE A 31 -1.29 -5.92 -2.12
CA ILE A 31 -2.72 -5.69 -2.29
C ILE A 31 -3.28 -5.15 -0.96
N ILE A 32 -3.85 -3.95 -0.99
CA ILE A 32 -4.49 -3.33 0.17
C ILE A 32 -6.00 -3.32 -0.08
N LEU A 33 -6.75 -4.09 0.71
CA LEU A 33 -8.21 -4.23 0.59
C LEU A 33 -8.98 -3.28 1.53
N ASP A 34 -8.35 -2.16 1.89
CA ASP A 34 -8.93 -1.15 2.76
C ASP A 34 -9.35 0.09 1.95
N PRO A 35 -10.65 0.32 1.70
CA PRO A 35 -11.12 1.46 0.93
C PRO A 35 -10.83 2.81 1.60
N ARG A 36 -10.50 2.82 2.90
CA ARG A 36 -10.14 4.04 3.64
C ARG A 36 -8.87 4.69 3.11
N MET A 37 -7.99 3.91 2.47
CA MET A 37 -6.80 4.40 1.80
C MET A 37 -7.08 5.39 0.67
N ILE A 38 -8.29 5.36 0.11
CA ILE A 38 -8.71 6.23 -0.99
C ILE A 38 -9.77 7.22 -0.52
N THR A 39 -10.73 6.75 0.28
CA THR A 39 -11.90 7.53 0.69
C THR A 39 -11.61 8.54 1.79
N LYS A 40 -10.54 8.37 2.59
CA LYS A 40 -10.21 9.26 3.70
C LYS A 40 -9.07 10.21 3.35
N PRO A 41 -9.08 11.45 3.86
CA PRO A 41 -8.03 12.44 3.57
C PRO A 41 -6.61 11.96 3.91
N TYR A 42 -6.49 11.13 4.94
CA TYR A 42 -5.21 10.56 5.37
C TYR A 42 -4.63 9.52 4.40
N GLY A 43 -5.39 9.02 3.42
CA GLY A 43 -4.90 8.09 2.42
C GLY A 43 -3.68 8.61 1.66
N LYS A 44 -3.61 9.93 1.44
CA LYS A 44 -2.45 10.61 0.83
C LYS A 44 -1.18 10.46 1.65
N ILE A 45 -1.29 10.37 2.97
CA ILE A 45 -0.14 10.19 3.89
C ILE A 45 0.44 8.79 3.71
N PHE A 46 -0.41 7.77 3.59
CA PHE A 46 0.05 6.42 3.29
C PHE A 46 0.80 6.37 1.96
N HIS A 47 0.18 6.87 0.87
CA HIS A 47 0.80 6.84 -0.45
C HIS A 47 2.18 7.51 -0.47
N LYS A 48 2.32 8.70 0.13
CA LYS A 48 3.61 9.41 0.23
C LYS A 48 4.63 8.70 1.11
N SER A 49 4.18 7.85 2.01
CA SER A 49 5.05 7.13 2.95
C SER A 49 5.57 5.82 2.39
N LEU A 50 4.94 5.26 1.35
CA LEU A 50 5.34 3.99 0.77
C LEU A 50 6.57 4.15 -0.14
N PRO A 51 7.38 3.08 -0.31
CA PRO A 51 8.41 3.05 -1.35
C PRO A 51 7.81 3.36 -2.73
N PRO A 52 8.59 3.96 -3.66
CA PRO A 52 8.13 4.20 -5.03
C PRO A 52 7.60 2.91 -5.66
N ALA A 53 6.32 2.88 -6.00
CA ALA A 53 5.66 1.75 -6.64
C ALA A 53 4.54 2.26 -7.54
N ARG A 54 4.20 1.50 -8.58
CA ARG A 54 3.05 1.81 -9.43
C ARG A 54 1.77 1.54 -8.64
N LEU A 55 0.97 2.59 -8.39
CA LEU A 55 -0.32 2.46 -7.71
C LEU A 55 -1.42 2.10 -8.71
N HIS A 56 -2.13 1.01 -8.43
CA HIS A 56 -3.34 0.62 -9.17
C HIS A 56 -4.55 0.67 -8.24
N ILE A 57 -5.61 1.35 -8.67
CA ILE A 57 -6.88 1.43 -7.94
C ILE A 57 -7.96 0.87 -8.85
N HIS A 58 -8.49 -0.29 -8.49
CA HIS A 58 -9.62 -0.93 -9.17
C HIS A 58 -10.31 -1.91 -8.21
N PRO A 59 -11.55 -2.32 -8.51
CA PRO A 59 -12.18 -3.43 -7.81
C PRO A 59 -11.29 -4.67 -7.80
N PHE A 60 -11.35 -5.46 -6.71
CA PHE A 60 -10.53 -6.67 -6.57
C PHE A 60 -10.74 -7.68 -7.71
N SER A 61 -11.96 -7.72 -8.26
CA SER A 61 -12.30 -8.57 -9.41
C SER A 61 -11.44 -8.31 -10.65
N ARG A 62 -10.91 -7.09 -10.85
CA ARG A 62 -10.00 -6.77 -11.96
C ARG A 62 -8.51 -6.95 -11.63
N SER A 63 -8.17 -7.22 -10.36
CA SER A 63 -6.77 -7.30 -9.91
C SER A 63 -6.02 -8.54 -10.39
N VAL A 64 -6.75 -9.58 -10.77
CA VAL A 64 -6.18 -10.89 -11.13
C VAL A 64 -5.78 -10.97 -12.60
N GLU A 65 -6.31 -10.07 -13.44
CA GLU A 65 -6.19 -10.14 -14.90
C GLU A 65 -5.09 -9.24 -15.49
N ALA A 66 -4.48 -8.35 -14.70
CA ALA A 66 -3.48 -7.41 -15.19
C ALA A 66 -2.11 -8.08 -15.43
N PRO A 67 -1.57 -8.05 -16.68
CA PRO A 67 -0.20 -8.47 -16.95
C PRO A 67 0.81 -7.46 -16.39
N TYR A 68 1.97 -8.00 -15.96
CA TYR A 68 3.05 -7.33 -15.21
C TYR A 68 3.61 -6.09 -15.91
#